data_AF-A0A820RP46-F1
#
_entry.id   AF-A0A820RP46-F1
#
_cell.length_a   1.000
_cell.length_b   1.000
_cell.length_c   1.000
_cell.angle_alpha   90.00
_cell.angle_beta   90.00
_cell.angle_gamma   90.00
#
_symmetry.space_group_name_H-M   'P 1'
#
loop_
_entity.id
_entity.type
_entity.pdbx_description
1 polymer ?
#
loop_
_entity_poly.entity_id
_entity_poly.type
_entity_poly.pdbx_seq_one_letter_code
_entity_poly.pdbx_strand_id
1 'polypeptide(L)'
;DVVPDIRCLCMSELGEWMKSYPTVFLDDIYLKYIGWTLYDKVKDCRLRCLLALIPLFQTTDLVGKLELFINRFKDRVVQMTVDCEYEVAVQ
;
A
#
# COMPACT_ATOMS: atom_id res chain seq x y z
N ASP A 1 -3.72 -15.16 -2.44
CA ASP A 1 -4.61 -15.96 -3.30
C ASP A 1 -4.07 -16.01 -4.72
N VAL A 2 -4.34 -17.09 -5.47
CA VAL A 2 -3.96 -17.18 -6.89
C VAL A 2 -4.80 -16.23 -7.75
N VAL A 3 -6.06 -15.99 -7.36
CA VAL A 3 -6.98 -15.06 -8.02
C VAL A 3 -6.57 -13.62 -7.68
N PRO A 4 -6.26 -12.78 -8.68
CA PRO A 4 -5.83 -11.40 -8.45
C PRO A 4 -6.89 -10.55 -7.76
N ASP A 5 -8.15 -10.69 -8.13
CA ASP A 5 -9.25 -9.88 -7.56
C ASP A 5 -9.39 -10.07 -6.05
N ILE A 6 -9.14 -11.28 -5.55
CA ILE A 6 -9.14 -11.57 -4.11
C ILE A 6 -7.98 -10.82 -3.44
N ARG A 7 -6.78 -10.81 -4.04
CA ARG A 7 -5.64 -10.06 -3.49
C ARG A 7 -5.90 -8.55 -3.49
N CYS A 8 -6.44 -8.02 -4.59
CA CYS A 8 -6.85 -6.61 -4.72
C CYS A 8 -7.85 -6.21 -3.63
N LEU A 9 -8.89 -7.03 -3.43
CA LEU A 9 -9.91 -6.80 -2.42
C LEU A 9 -9.29 -6.75 -1.02
N CYS A 10 -8.45 -7.73 -0.68
CA CYS A 10 -7.76 -7.76 0.61
C CYS A 10 -6.90 -6.50 0.86
N MET A 11 -6.15 -6.01 -0.14
CA MET A 11 -5.33 -4.81 0.03
C MET A 11 -6.17 -3.54 0.18
N SER A 12 -7.30 -3.48 -0.52
CA SER A 12 -8.23 -2.35 -0.44
C SER A 12 -8.85 -2.26 0.96
N GLU A 13 -9.42 -3.36 1.45
CA GLU A 13 -10.06 -3.41 2.77
C GLU A 13 -9.05 -3.21 3.91
N LEU A 14 -7.83 -3.73 3.77
CA LEU A 14 -6.78 -3.49 4.76
C LEU A 14 -6.42 -2.00 4.87
N GLY A 15 -6.32 -1.30 3.73
CA GLY A 15 -6.12 0.15 3.69
C GLY A 15 -7.24 0.92 4.39
N GLU A 16 -8.50 0.53 4.14
CA GLU A 16 -9.66 1.13 4.81
C GLU A 16 -9.66 0.88 6.32
N TRP A 17 -9.25 -0.29 6.79
CA TRP A 17 -9.11 -0.57 8.23
C TRP A 17 -7.99 0.25 8.87
N MET A 18 -6.85 0.40 8.19
CA MET A 18 -5.74 1.25 8.66
C MET A 18 -6.17 2.70 8.80
N LYS A 19 -6.97 3.21 7.86
CA LYS A 19 -7.50 4.58 7.89
C LYS A 19 -8.59 4.76 8.95
N SER A 20 -9.50 3.79 9.07
CA SER A 20 -10.66 3.89 9.96
C SER A 20 -10.30 3.62 11.43
N TYR A 21 -9.32 2.76 11.69
CA TYR A 21 -8.89 2.42 13.05
C TYR A 21 -7.36 2.26 13.17
N PRO A 22 -6.60 3.37 12.98
CA PRO A 22 -5.14 3.36 12.92
C PRO A 22 -4.45 3.00 14.24
N THR A 23 -5.14 3.05 15.37
CA THR A 23 -4.59 2.61 16.66
C THR A 23 -4.41 1.10 16.73
N VAL A 24 -5.13 0.33 15.91
CA VAL A 24 -5.08 -1.14 15.89
C VAL A 24 -4.45 -1.65 14.59
N PHE A 25 -4.85 -1.11 13.44
CA PHE A 25 -4.45 -1.69 12.15
C PHE A 25 -3.24 -1.02 11.51
N LEU A 26 -2.93 0.23 11.85
CA LEU A 26 -1.74 0.90 11.33
C LEU A 26 -0.51 0.53 12.14
N ASP A 27 -0.05 -0.71 11.92
CA ASP A 27 1.10 -1.33 12.54
C ASP A 27 1.90 -2.13 11.49
N ASP A 28 3.20 -2.27 11.70
CA ASP A 28 4.13 -2.98 10.80
C ASP A 28 3.70 -4.43 10.52
N ILE A 29 3.05 -5.10 11.49
CA ILE A 29 2.57 -6.47 11.29
C ILE A 29 1.54 -6.57 10.16
N TYR A 30 0.82 -5.47 9.88
CA TYR A 30 -0.18 -5.37 8.82
C TYR A 30 0.38 -4.67 7.59
N LEU A 31 1.13 -3.57 7.76
CA LEU A 31 1.71 -2.79 6.66
C LEU A 31 2.62 -3.63 5.75
N LYS A 32 3.27 -4.67 6.29
CA LYS A 32 4.07 -5.61 5.48
C LYS A 32 3.29 -6.24 4.32
N TYR A 33 1.98 -6.48 4.47
CA TYR A 33 1.17 -7.09 3.42
C TYR A 33 1.00 -6.14 2.24
N ILE A 34 0.77 -4.85 2.49
CA ILE A 34 0.73 -3.83 1.44
C ILE A 34 2.12 -3.69 0.82
N GLY A 35 3.18 -3.62 1.63
CA GLY A 35 4.56 -3.47 1.16
C GLY A 35 5.03 -4.59 0.25
N TRP A 36 4.70 -5.85 0.58
CA TRP A 36 5.01 -7.00 -0.28
C TRP A 36 4.16 -7.03 -1.54
N THR A 37 2.89 -6.63 -1.45
CA THR A 37 1.97 -6.65 -2.61
C THR A 37 2.26 -5.52 -3.61
N LEU A 38 3.09 -4.51 -3.26
CA LEU A 38 3.69 -3.60 -4.24
C LEU A 38 4.54 -4.32 -5.30
N TYR A 39 5.00 -5.54 -5.05
CA TYR A 39 5.77 -6.35 -6.01
C TYR A 39 4.90 -7.30 -6.84
N ASP A 40 3.57 -7.24 -6.69
CA ASP A 40 2.66 -8.13 -7.40
C ASP A 40 2.79 -7.98 -8.93
N LYS A 41 2.67 -9.11 -9.64
CA LYS A 41 2.76 -9.14 -11.10
C LYS A 41 1.52 -8.53 -11.76
N VAL A 42 0.40 -8.47 -11.05
CA VAL A 42 -0.85 -7.91 -11.56
C VAL A 42 -0.91 -6.43 -11.24
N LYS A 43 -1.18 -5.60 -12.26
CA LYS A 43 -1.26 -4.14 -12.14
C LYS A 43 -2.23 -3.70 -11.04
N ASP A 44 -3.39 -4.33 -10.97
CA ASP A 44 -4.47 -3.89 -10.10
C ASP A 44 -4.10 -4.11 -8.63
N CYS A 45 -3.36 -5.18 -8.31
CA CYS A 45 -2.86 -5.41 -6.97
C CYS A 45 -1.90 -4.29 -6.53
N ARG A 46 -0.99 -3.86 -7.42
CA ARG A 46 -0.07 -2.75 -7.15
C ARG A 46 -0.81 -1.43 -7.01
N LEU A 47 -1.77 -1.17 -7.90
CA LEU A 47 -2.63 0.01 -7.86
C LEU A 47 -3.41 0.11 -6.54
N ARG A 48 -4.04 -0.97 -6.09
CA ARG A 48 -4.76 -1.01 -4.80
C ARG A 48 -3.83 -0.72 -3.62
N CYS A 49 -2.58 -1.20 -3.66
CA CYS A 49 -1.61 -0.89 -2.61
C CYS A 49 -1.27 0.60 -2.55
N LEU A 50 -1.02 1.26 -3.68
CA LEU A 50 -0.74 2.69 -3.72
C LEU A 50 -1.95 3.50 -3.25
N LEU A 51 -3.15 3.17 -3.74
CA LEU A 51 -4.40 3.82 -3.31
C LEU A 51 -4.69 3.65 -1.82
N ALA A 52 -4.29 2.52 -1.21
CA ALA A 52 -4.39 2.32 0.23
C ALA A 52 -3.38 3.17 1.01
N LEU A 53 -2.16 3.39 0.49
CA LEU A 53 -1.10 4.14 1.16
C LEU A 53 -1.31 5.66 1.10
N ILE A 54 -1.75 6.20 -0.04
CA ILE A 54 -1.94 7.64 -0.27
C ILE A 54 -2.71 8.34 0.88
N PRO A 55 -3.92 7.90 1.27
CA PRO A 55 -4.67 8.58 2.33
C PRO A 55 -3.97 8.49 3.70
N LEU A 56 -3.19 7.44 3.95
CA LEU A 56 -2.43 7.28 5.19
C LEU A 56 -1.28 8.29 5.26
N PHE A 57 -0.56 8.49 4.16
CA PHE A 57 0.50 9.51 4.08
C PHE A 57 -0.02 10.95 4.03
N GLN A 58 -1.23 11.18 3.51
CA GLN A 58 -1.89 12.48 3.52
C GLN A 58 -2.39 12.89 4.92
N THR A 59 -2.50 11.95 5.86
CA THR A 59 -2.93 12.22 7.23
C THR A 59 -1.71 12.47 8.12
N THR A 60 -1.44 13.74 8.44
CA THR A 60 -0.23 14.17 9.17
C THR A 60 0.01 13.41 10.48
N ASP A 61 -1.07 13.11 11.21
CA ASP A 61 -1.01 12.43 12.51
C ASP A 61 -0.59 10.95 12.39
N LEU A 62 -0.66 10.37 11.18
CA LEU A 62 -0.31 8.97 10.91
C LEU A 62 1.11 8.80 10.37
N VAL A 63 1.75 9.87 9.89
CA VAL A 63 3.06 9.80 9.20
C VAL A 63 4.14 9.16 10.09
N GLY A 64 4.14 9.46 11.39
CA GLY A 64 5.11 8.86 12.32
C GLY A 64 4.99 7.33 12.41
N LYS A 65 3.80 6.77 12.23
CA LYS A 65 3.58 5.31 12.22
C LYS A 65 4.03 4.64 10.91
N LEU A 66 4.26 5.42 9.86
CA LEU A 66 4.67 4.93 8.53
C LEU A 66 6.20 4.96 8.33
N GLU A 67 6.96 5.45 9.31
CA GLU A 67 8.40 5.67 9.18
C GLU A 67 9.18 4.38 8.88
N LEU A 68 8.92 3.31 9.62
CA LEU A 68 9.57 2.02 9.41
C LEU A 68 9.19 1.40 8.05
N PHE A 69 7.91 1.53 7.68
CA PHE A 69 7.42 1.09 6.39
C PHE A 69 8.13 1.82 5.24
N ILE A 70 8.16 3.15 5.25
CA ILE A 70 8.76 3.91 4.15
C ILE A 70 10.27 3.70 4.09
N ASN A 71 10.97 3.62 5.23
CA ASN A 71 12.40 3.31 5.25
C ASN A 71 12.71 1.96 4.59
N ARG A 72 11.81 0.99 4.72
CA ARG A 72 11.97 -0.34 4.12
C ARG A 72 11.58 -0.39 2.64
N PHE A 73 10.51 0.28 2.25
CA PHE A 73 9.89 0.13 0.92
C PHE A 73 10.08 1.34 0.00
N LYS A 74 10.80 2.39 0.43
CA LYS A 74 11.04 3.62 -0.34
C LYS A 74 11.48 3.35 -1.76
N ASP A 75 12.52 2.53 -1.96
CA ASP A 75 13.06 2.28 -3.29
C ASP A 75 12.01 1.64 -4.20
N ARG A 76 11.15 0.76 -3.65
CA ARG A 76 10.06 0.17 -4.40
C ARG A 76 9.02 1.22 -4.76
N VAL A 77 8.60 2.08 -3.83
CA VAL A 77 7.63 3.15 -4.09
C VAL A 77 8.16 4.12 -5.15
N VAL A 78 9.43 4.48 -5.11
CA VAL A 78 10.06 5.32 -6.15
C VAL A 78 10.07 4.61 -7.50
N GLN A 79 10.38 3.32 -7.55
CA GLN A 79 10.28 2.55 -8.81
C GLN A 79 8.86 2.50 -9.38
N MET A 80 7.82 2.59 -8.54
CA MET A 80 6.44 2.63 -9.02
C MET A 80 6.16 3.86 -9.89
N THR A 81 6.88 4.97 -9.72
CA THR A 81 6.71 6.18 -10.55
C THR A 81 7.06 5.99 -12.03
N VAL A 82 7.74 4.89 -12.36
CA VAL A 82 8.09 4.46 -13.72
C VAL A 82 7.56 3.06 -14.01
N ASP A 83 6.48 2.67 -13.34
CA ASP A 83 5.81 1.40 -13.57
C ASP A 83 5.33 1.29 -15.04
N CYS A 84 5.33 0.07 -15.60
CA CYS A 84 4.96 -0.13 -17.01
C CYS A 84 3.47 0.17 -17.27
N GLU A 85 2.63 0.16 -16.24
CA GLU A 85 1.25 0.58 -16.33
C GLU A 85 1.08 2.04 -15.86
N TYR A 86 0.70 2.92 -16.79
CA TYR A 86 0.55 4.35 -16.54
C TYR A 86 -0.36 4.70 -15.35
N GLU A 87 -1.48 3.98 -15.19
CA GLU A 87 -2.42 4.19 -14.07
C GLU A 87 -1.75 3.99 -12.71
N VAL A 88 -0.78 3.08 -12.63
CA VAL A 88 0.01 2.78 -11.43
C VAL A 88 1.09 3.84 -11.25
N ALA A 89 1.77 4.24 -12.33
CA ALA A 89 2.85 5.22 -12.28
C ALA A 89 2.42 6.63 -11.88
N VAL A 90 1.15 6.97 -12.12
CA VAL A 90 0.56 8.28 -11.76
C VAL A 90 0.17 8.36 -10.29
N GLN A 91 -0.09 7.23 -9.61
CA GLN A 91 -0.43 7.24 -8.18
C GLN A 91 0.78 7.57 -7.32
#